data_AF-A0A2M8E810-F1
#
_entry.id   AF-A0A2M8E810-F1
#
_cell.length_a   1.000
_cell.length_b   1.000
_cell.length_c   1.000
_cell.angle_alpha   90.00
_cell.angle_beta   90.00
_cell.angle_gamma   90.00
#
_symmetry.space_group_name_H-M   'P 1'
#
loop_
_entity.id
_entity.type
_entity.pdbx_description
1 polymer ?
#
loop_
_entity_poly.entity_id
_entity_poly.type
_entity_poly.pdbx_seq_one_letter_code
_entity_poly.pdbx_strand_id
1 'polypeptide(L)'
;MKTTIEVSDALFVTAKNFARERQTSLRALVEEGLRRVLSEATGQGKSAFKLKDARVHGQEVLLPNPRDWQQLEEDHMLSRNSQSAP
;
A
#
# COMPACT_ATOMS: atom_id res chain seq x y z
N MET A 1 -11.47 16.57 16.90
CA MET A 1 -11.38 16.39 18.37
C MET A 1 -10.58 17.55 18.97
N LYS A 2 -10.93 18.00 20.17
CA LYS A 2 -10.11 18.95 20.96
C LYS A 2 -9.29 18.15 21.96
N THR A 3 -7.99 18.42 21.99
CA THR A 3 -7.03 17.75 22.87
C THR A 3 -6.13 18.82 23.47
N THR A 4 -5.82 18.69 24.76
CA THR A 4 -4.81 19.52 25.44
C THR A 4 -3.53 18.71 25.55
N ILE A 5 -2.41 19.29 25.12
CA ILE A 5 -1.08 18.67 25.19
C ILE A 5 -0.13 19.66 25.86
N GLU A 6 0.80 19.15 26.66
CA GLU A 6 1.87 19.96 27.24
C GLU A 6 3.05 20.01 26.28
N VAL A 7 3.55 21.21 26.01
CA VAL A 7 4.72 21.46 25.16
C VAL A 7 5.52 22.59 25.79
N SER A 8 6.84 22.61 25.56
CA SER A 8 7.66 23.73 26.05
C SER A 8 7.27 25.03 25.34
N ASP A 9 7.36 26.16 26.06
CA ASP A 9 7.03 27.48 25.52
C ASP A 9 7.85 27.80 24.27
N ALA A 10 9.14 27.48 24.29
CA ALA A 10 10.04 27.68 23.15
C ALA A 10 9.56 26.91 21.90
N LEU A 11 9.13 25.66 22.07
CA LEU A 11 8.61 24.85 20.96
C LEU A 11 7.27 25.41 20.45
N PHE A 12 6.38 25.82 21.36
CA PHE A 12 5.09 26.40 21.00
C PHE A 12 5.24 27.68 20.17
N VAL A 13 6.14 28.58 20.56
CA VAL A 13 6.44 29.82 19.82
C VAL A 13 6.97 29.51 18.43
N THR A 14 7.96 28.62 18.32
CA THR A 14 8.54 28.21 17.04
C THR A 14 7.50 27.57 16.13
N ALA A 15 6.69 26.64 16.65
CA ALA A 15 5.65 25.96 15.88
C ALA A 15 4.57 26.93 15.38
N LYS A 16 4.17 27.92 16.20
CA LYS A 16 3.22 28.96 15.77
C LYS A 16 3.78 29.86 14.68
N ASN A 17 5.05 30.29 14.82
CA ASN A 17 5.69 31.12 13.80
C ASN A 17 5.79 30.37 12.47
N PHE A 18 6.24 29.11 12.51
CA PHE A 18 6.30 28.25 11.33
C PHE A 18 4.92 28.07 10.68
N ALA A 19 3.88 27.81 11.48
CA ALA A 19 2.52 27.66 10.95
C ALA A 19 2.04 28.94 10.24
N ARG A 20 2.32 30.11 10.82
CA ARG A 20 1.99 31.42 10.21
C ARG A 20 2.72 31.63 8.89
N GLU A 21 4.02 31.38 8.85
CA GLU A 21 4.85 31.52 7.64
C GLU A 21 4.38 30.60 6.52
N ARG A 22 3.93 29.39 6.85
CA ARG A 22 3.41 28.40 5.90
C ARG A 22 1.91 28.53 5.64
N GLN A 23 1.27 29.60 6.11
CA GLN A 23 -0.17 29.85 5.96
C GLN A 23 -1.03 28.64 6.37
N THR A 24 -0.63 27.96 7.44
CA THR A 24 -1.32 26.80 8.02
C THR A 24 -1.65 27.03 9.49
N SER A 25 -2.32 26.07 10.12
CA SER A 25 -2.65 26.12 11.54
C SER A 25 -1.71 25.25 12.37
N LEU A 26 -1.54 25.61 13.65
CA LEU A 26 -0.82 24.75 14.60
C LEU A 26 -1.47 23.36 14.70
N ARG A 27 -2.80 23.29 14.61
CA ARG A 27 -3.53 22.02 14.57
C ARG A 27 -3.09 21.15 13.40
N ALA A 28 -3.04 21.72 12.18
CA ALA A 28 -2.63 20.99 11.00
C ALA A 28 -1.17 20.52 11.10
N LEU A 29 -0.29 21.36 11.65
CA LEU A 29 1.11 21.01 11.90
C LEU A 29 1.22 19.81 12.86
N VAL A 30 0.47 19.83 13.96
CA VAL A 30 0.45 18.73 14.95
C VAL A 30 -0.12 17.45 14.33
N GLU A 31 -1.23 17.53 13.60
CA GLU A 31 -1.84 16.35 12.95
C GLU A 31 -0.89 15.74 11.91
N GLU A 32 -0.19 16.55 11.13
CA GLU A 32 0.78 16.09 10.15
C GLU A 32 1.98 15.41 10.81
N GLY A 33 2.53 16.00 11.88
CA GLY A 33 3.60 15.39 12.67
C GLY A 33 3.18 14.01 13.23
N LEU A 34 1.99 13.92 13.81
CA LEU A 34 1.44 12.66 14.32
C LEU A 34 1.26 11.61 13.22
N ARG A 35 0.77 12.00 12.04
CA ARG A 35 0.65 11.07 10.90
C ARG A 35 1.99 10.50 10.49
N ARG A 36 3.05 11.32 10.45
CA ARG A 36 4.40 10.85 10.08
C ARG A 36 4.93 9.84 11.08
N VAL A 37 4.87 10.15 12.37
CA VAL A 37 5.31 9.25 13.45
C VAL A 37 4.56 7.91 13.39
N LEU A 38 3.24 7.94 13.21
CA LEU A 38 2.43 6.73 13.09
C LEU A 38 2.71 5.95 11.80
N SER A 39 2.94 6.65 10.69
CA SER A 39 3.29 6.03 9.40
C SER A 39 4.64 5.33 9.48
N GLU A 40 5.64 5.96 10.10
CA GLU A 40 6.96 5.37 10.32
C GLU A 40 6.86 4.14 11.24
N ALA A 41 6.15 4.28 12.36
CA ALA A 41 5.94 3.19 13.30
C ALA A 41 5.18 1.99 12.69
N THR A 42 4.19 2.24 11.84
CA THR A 42 3.42 1.17 11.18
C THR A 42 4.08 0.63 9.91
N GLY A 43 4.93 1.41 9.26
CA GLY A 43 5.66 1.02 8.05
C GLY A 43 6.72 -0.06 8.31
N GLN A 44 7.31 -0.09 9.51
CA GLN A 44 8.26 -1.14 9.90
C GLN A 44 7.60 -2.49 10.26
N GLY A 45 6.28 -2.53 10.42
CA GLY A 45 5.54 -3.71 10.92
C GLY A 45 4.49 -4.28 9.98
N LYS A 46 4.19 -3.65 8.84
CA LYS A 46 3.28 -4.25 7.85
C LYS A 46 4.02 -5.37 7.13
N SER A 47 3.83 -6.60 7.61
CA SER A 47 4.10 -7.81 6.82
C SER A 47 3.58 -7.56 5.40
N ALA A 48 4.40 -7.87 4.39
CA ALA A 48 3.96 -7.82 3.00
C ALA A 48 2.57 -8.46 2.89
N PHE A 49 1.70 -7.82 2.10
CA PHE A 49 0.35 -8.30 1.90
C PHE A 49 0.40 -9.76 1.45
N LYS A 50 -0.04 -10.68 2.31
CA LYS A 50 -0.08 -12.11 2.02
C LYS A 50 -1.45 -12.42 1.44
N LEU A 51 -1.47 -12.78 0.16
CA LEU A 51 -2.68 -13.27 -0.49
C LEU A 51 -3.24 -14.47 0.27
N LYS A 52 -4.56 -14.49 0.47
CA LYS A 52 -5.24 -15.69 0.96
C LYS A 52 -5.04 -16.80 -0.06
N ASP A 53 -4.82 -18.01 0.42
CA ASP A 53 -4.76 -19.18 -0.44
C ASP A 53 -6.10 -19.32 -1.18
N ALA A 54 -6.04 -19.16 -2.50
CA ALA A 54 -7.19 -19.18 -3.39
C ALA A 54 -7.03 -20.29 -4.46
N ARG A 55 -6.26 -21.34 -4.15
CA ARG A 55 -6.12 -22.51 -5.02
C ARG A 55 -7.48 -23.16 -5.28
N VAL A 56 -7.76 -23.48 -6.55
CA VAL A 56 -8.99 -24.15 -6.99
C VAL A 56 -8.64 -25.59 -7.37
N HIS A 57 -9.16 -26.57 -6.64
CA HIS A 57 -9.11 -28.02 -6.93
C HIS A 57 -7.77 -28.57 -7.44
N GLY A 58 -6.70 -28.44 -6.64
CA GLY A 58 -5.41 -29.09 -6.89
C GLY A 58 -4.37 -28.76 -5.82
N GLN A 59 -3.46 -29.69 -5.53
CA GLN A 59 -2.30 -29.46 -4.64
C GLN A 59 -1.04 -28.99 -5.39
N GLU A 60 -1.04 -29.14 -6.71
CA GLU A 60 0.11 -28.89 -7.57
C GLU A 60 0.07 -27.48 -8.18
N VAL A 61 1.25 -26.90 -8.36
CA VAL A 61 1.41 -25.63 -9.06
C VAL A 61 1.37 -25.92 -10.55
N LEU A 62 0.25 -25.61 -11.21
CA LEU A 62 0.06 -25.83 -12.65
C LEU A 62 0.91 -24.87 -13.51
N LEU A 63 1.18 -23.66 -13.01
CA LEU A 63 2.09 -22.68 -13.62
C LEU A 63 3.14 -22.22 -12.61
N PRO A 64 4.40 -22.65 -12.75
CA PRO A 64 5.50 -22.18 -11.91
C PRO A 64 5.75 -20.67 -12.04
N ASN A 65 5.56 -20.13 -13.25
CA ASN A 65 5.70 -18.72 -13.56
C ASN A 65 4.36 -18.17 -14.11
N PRO A 66 3.70 -17.23 -13.40
CA PRO A 66 2.44 -16.65 -13.85
C PRO A 66 2.50 -15.92 -15.20
N ARG A 67 3.69 -15.51 -15.66
CA ARG A 67 3.85 -14.84 -16.96
C ARG A 67 3.67 -15.78 -18.15
N ASP A 68 3.74 -17.09 -17.93
CA ASP A 68 3.62 -18.09 -18.99
C ASP A 68 2.15 -18.34 -19.38
N TRP A 69 1.20 -17.74 -18.65
CA TRP A 69 -0.24 -17.86 -18.91
C TRP A 69 -0.63 -17.46 -20.33
N GLN A 70 -0.02 -16.39 -20.85
CA GLN A 70 -0.33 -15.90 -22.19
C GLN A 70 0.05 -16.92 -23.27
N GLN A 71 1.18 -17.61 -23.12
CA GLN A 71 1.62 -18.64 -24.06
C GLN A 71 0.66 -19.83 -24.06
N LEU A 72 0.20 -20.27 -22.89
CA LEU A 72 -0.75 -21.39 -22.79
C LEU A 72 -2.12 -21.06 -23.41
N GLU A 73 -2.56 -19.81 -23.27
CA GLU A 73 -3.77 -19.33 -23.94
C GLU A 73 -3.59 -19.34 -25.46
N GLU A 74 -2.48 -18.80 -25.96
CA GLU A 74 -2.15 -18.80 -27.39
C GLU A 74 -2.07 -20.22 -27.95
N ASP A 75 -1.36 -21.14 -27.29
CA ASP A 75 -1.23 -22.55 -27.69
C ASP A 75 -2.60 -23.26 -27.70
N HIS A 76 -3.45 -23.01 -26.70
CA HIS A 76 -4.80 -23.55 -26.65
C HIS A 76 -5.69 -23.00 -27.79
N MET A 77 -5.61 -21.71 -28.09
CA MET A 77 -6.34 -21.11 -29.22
C MET A 77 -5.89 -21.69 -30.56
N LEU A 78 -4.58 -21.87 -30.76
CA LEU A 78 -3.99 -22.43 -31.97
C LEU A 78 -4.38 -23.91 -32.16
N SER A 79 -4.30 -24.72 -31.09
CA SER A 79 -4.68 -26.14 -31.13
C SER A 79 -6.15 -26.37 -31.49
N ARG A 80 -7.06 -25.50 -31.00
CA ARG A 80 -8.50 -25.56 -31.32
C ARG A 80 -8.76 -25.26 -32.80
N ASN A 81 -8.00 -24.34 -33.39
CA ASN A 81 -8.11 -23.99 -34.81
C ASN A 81 -7.53 -25.06 -35.75
N SER A 82 -6.49 -25.79 -35.33
CA SER A 82 -5.95 -26.92 -36.09
C SER A 82 -6.83 -28.17 -36.06
N GLN A 83 -7.67 -28.35 -35.03
CA GLN A 83 -8.64 -29.46 -34.95
C GLN A 83 -9.93 -29.21 -35.75
N SER A 84 -10.11 -28.01 -36.29
CA SER A 84 -11.30 -27.62 -37.07
C SER A 84 -11.04 -27.50 -38.58
N ALA A 85 -9.85 -27.91 -39.05
CA ALA A 85 -9.59 -28.12 -40.47
C ALA A 85 -10.04 -29.55 -40.89
N PRO A 86 -10.86 -29.71 -41.94
CA PRO A 86 -11.30 -31.01 -42.44
C PRO A 86 -10.17 -31.80 -43.12
#